data_AF-A0A158DZU3-F1
#
_entry.id   AF-A0A158DZU3-F1
#
_cell.length_a   1.000
_cell.length_b   1.000
_cell.length_c   1.000
_cell.angle_alpha   90.00
_cell.angle_beta   90.00
_cell.angle_gamma   90.00
#
_symmetry.space_group_name_H-M   'P 1'
#
loop_
_entity.id
_entity.type
_entity.pdbx_description
1 polymer ?
#
loop_
_entity_poly.entity_id
_entity_poly.type
_entity_poly.pdbx_seq_one_letter_code
_entity_poly.pdbx_strand_id
1 'polypeptide(L)'
;MCTSELEQRFIDYRQYLEYEATRVISYATLYRKLYERRADRLEEMNIAPAFFSVTADALFSAVVLWIDKLFDEQAERGIFNFLMFVEHNRKLFAIDQLKRRNNYPDGHWMLNREPITLEAINEHRKKIRNLSCLKSFKIRRDKFHAHFDKVHFFDRKRLSNEAPLNWDDLDSVTELLKNTINHYSAAYDGQLFELQPLNVNDVDYLLDRLHKQKK
;
A
#
# COMPACT_ATOMS: atom_id res chain seq x y z
N MET A 1 21.95 4.92 20.81
CA MET A 1 22.22 4.34 19.48
C MET A 1 23.20 5.23 18.76
N CYS A 2 24.19 4.65 18.10
CA CYS A 2 25.08 5.37 17.20
C CYS A 2 24.31 5.77 15.92
N THR A 3 24.74 6.81 15.21
CA THR A 3 24.10 7.29 13.97
C THR A 3 23.96 6.18 12.93
N SER A 4 24.95 5.29 12.81
CA SER A 4 24.91 4.15 11.88
C SER A 4 23.79 3.15 12.20
N GLU A 5 23.53 2.87 13.47
CA GLU A 5 22.46 1.96 13.89
C GLU A 5 21.07 2.53 13.56
N LEU A 6 20.91 3.84 13.75
CA LEU A 6 19.66 4.53 13.40
C LEU A 6 19.44 4.58 11.89
N GLU A 7 20.51 4.79 11.11
CA GLU A 7 20.45 4.73 9.65
C GLU A 7 20.07 3.34 9.15
N GLN A 8 20.68 2.28 9.68
CA GLN A 8 20.32 0.91 9.33
C GLN A 8 18.86 0.62 9.67
N ARG A 9 18.41 1.01 10.88
CA ARG A 9 17.03 0.81 11.29
C ARG A 9 16.04 1.54 10.39
N PHE A 10 16.38 2.74 9.91
CA PHE A 10 15.55 3.44 8.92
C PHE A 10 15.47 2.66 7.61
N ILE A 11 16.61 2.19 7.09
CA ILE A 11 16.69 1.42 5.85
C ILE A 11 15.83 0.14 5.96
N ASP A 12 15.98 -0.61 7.04
CA ASP A 12 15.22 -1.84 7.27
C ASP A 12 13.72 -1.57 7.33
N TYR A 13 13.31 -0.49 8.01
CA TYR A 13 11.90 -0.13 8.12
C TYR A 13 11.33 0.32 6.77
N ARG A 14 12.08 1.14 6.03
CA ARG A 14 11.71 1.59 4.69
C ARG A 14 11.56 0.42 3.73
N GLN A 15 12.53 -0.49 3.68
CA GLN A 15 12.47 -1.70 2.84
C GLN A 15 11.30 -2.60 3.21
N TYR A 16 11.02 -2.77 4.51
CA TYR A 16 9.85 -3.50 4.96
C TYR A 16 8.55 -2.88 4.42
N LEU A 17 8.38 -1.56 4.56
CA LEU A 17 7.18 -0.87 4.09
C LEU A 17 7.08 -0.86 2.57
N GLU A 18 8.19 -0.67 1.86
CA GLU A 18 8.25 -0.76 0.41
C GLU A 18 7.75 -2.13 -0.08
N TYR A 19 8.23 -3.21 0.55
CA TYR A 19 7.83 -4.57 0.22
C TYR A 19 6.34 -4.81 0.46
N GLU A 20 5.82 -4.42 1.63
CA GLU A 20 4.41 -4.62 1.96
C GLU A 20 3.49 -3.69 1.14
N ALA A 21 3.94 -2.48 0.82
CA ALA A 21 3.23 -1.55 -0.06
C ALA A 21 3.16 -2.10 -1.49
N THR A 22 4.29 -2.58 -2.02
CA THR A 22 4.32 -3.23 -3.35
C THR A 22 3.39 -4.43 -3.39
N ARG A 23 3.38 -5.24 -2.33
CA ARG A 23 2.50 -6.40 -2.20
C ARG A 23 1.02 -6.00 -2.23
N VAL A 24 0.60 -5.04 -1.40
CA VAL A 24 -0.82 -4.64 -1.35
C VAL A 24 -1.28 -3.96 -2.64
N ILE A 25 -0.41 -3.16 -3.26
CA ILE A 25 -0.68 -2.56 -4.58
C ILE A 25 -0.82 -3.67 -5.62
N SER A 26 0.07 -4.66 -5.63
CA SER A 26 -0.02 -5.79 -6.56
C SER A 26 -1.34 -6.55 -6.42
N TYR A 27 -1.79 -6.81 -5.20
CA TYR A 27 -3.09 -7.45 -4.97
C TYR A 27 -4.26 -6.60 -5.44
N ALA A 28 -4.25 -5.30 -5.13
CA ALA A 28 -5.31 -4.38 -5.54
C ALA A 28 -5.38 -4.24 -7.06
N THR A 29 -4.24 -4.11 -7.74
CA THR A 29 -4.18 -3.99 -9.21
C THR A 29 -4.64 -5.29 -9.87
N LEU A 30 -4.17 -6.45 -9.41
CA LEU A 30 -4.58 -7.74 -9.97
C LEU A 30 -6.07 -8.01 -9.74
N TYR A 31 -6.58 -7.70 -8.55
CA TYR A 31 -8.01 -7.81 -8.23
C TYR A 31 -8.86 -6.94 -9.17
N ARG A 32 -8.48 -5.67 -9.35
CA ARG A 32 -9.14 -4.76 -10.30
C ARG A 32 -9.09 -5.33 -11.71
N LYS A 33 -7.93 -5.81 -12.15
CA LYS A 33 -7.75 -6.39 -13.48
C LYS A 33 -8.67 -7.58 -13.73
N LEU A 34 -8.75 -8.52 -12.79
CA LEU A 34 -9.67 -9.65 -12.89
C LEU A 34 -11.14 -9.20 -12.94
N TYR A 35 -11.50 -8.16 -12.19
CA TYR A 35 -12.85 -7.61 -12.21
C TYR A 35 -13.18 -6.95 -13.57
N GLU A 36 -12.27 -6.14 -14.12
CA GLU A 36 -12.44 -5.47 -15.41
C GLU A 36 -12.52 -6.48 -16.56
N ARG A 37 -11.60 -7.45 -16.60
CA ARG A 37 -11.57 -8.48 -17.66
C ARG A 37 -12.75 -9.43 -17.59
N ARG A 38 -13.40 -9.56 -16.44
CA ARG A 38 -14.66 -10.32 -16.36
C ARG A 38 -15.74 -9.74 -17.27
N ALA A 39 -15.74 -8.44 -17.56
CA ALA A 39 -16.73 -7.81 -18.42
C ALA A 39 -16.63 -8.27 -19.88
N ASP A 40 -15.42 -8.54 -20.38
CA ASP A 40 -15.17 -8.86 -21.79
C ASP A 40 -14.52 -10.23 -22.04
N ARG A 41 -14.19 -10.98 -20.97
CA ARG A 41 -13.59 -12.33 -21.01
C ARG A 41 -14.26 -13.34 -20.07
N LEU A 42 -15.55 -13.16 -19.80
CA LEU A 42 -16.32 -14.03 -18.90
C LEU A 42 -16.26 -15.51 -19.33
N GLU A 43 -16.38 -15.78 -20.62
CA GLU A 43 -16.37 -17.15 -21.13
C GLU A 43 -15.01 -17.84 -20.98
N GLU A 44 -13.91 -17.09 -21.07
CA GLU A 44 -12.55 -17.60 -20.84
C GLU A 44 -12.33 -17.86 -19.36
N MET A 45 -12.80 -16.96 -18.49
CA MET A 45 -12.74 -17.17 -17.05
C MET A 45 -13.61 -18.37 -16.61
N ASN A 46 -14.70 -18.65 -17.31
CA ASN A 46 -15.55 -19.82 -17.04
C ASN A 46 -14.92 -21.17 -17.45
N ILE A 47 -13.72 -21.20 -18.03
CA ILE A 47 -12.95 -22.44 -18.21
C ILE A 47 -12.49 -22.99 -16.83
N ALA A 48 -12.19 -22.10 -15.89
CA ALA A 48 -11.76 -22.44 -14.53
C ALA A 48 -12.48 -21.55 -13.49
N PRO A 49 -13.81 -21.66 -13.34
CA PRO A 49 -14.60 -20.69 -12.58
C PRO A 49 -14.25 -20.69 -11.10
N ALA A 50 -13.90 -21.85 -10.53
CA ALA A 50 -13.44 -21.95 -9.15
C ALA A 50 -12.09 -21.26 -8.94
N PHE A 51 -11.16 -21.36 -9.89
CA PHE A 51 -9.87 -20.67 -9.81
C PHE A 51 -10.07 -19.15 -9.79
N PHE A 52 -10.71 -18.59 -10.82
CA PHE A 52 -10.85 -17.14 -10.91
C PHE A 52 -11.70 -16.52 -9.80
N SER A 53 -12.77 -17.20 -9.37
CA SER A 53 -13.61 -16.68 -8.28
C SER A 53 -12.88 -16.71 -6.92
N VAL A 54 -12.23 -17.83 -6.58
CA VAL A 54 -11.48 -17.95 -5.33
C VAL A 54 -10.27 -17.01 -5.33
N THR A 55 -9.57 -16.86 -6.46
CA THR A 55 -8.45 -15.92 -6.57
C THR A 55 -8.92 -14.48 -6.35
N ALA A 56 -10.02 -14.04 -6.97
CA ALA A 56 -10.54 -12.69 -6.77
C ALA A 56 -10.94 -12.44 -5.30
N ASP A 57 -11.65 -13.39 -4.68
CA ASP A 57 -12.05 -13.29 -3.27
C ASP A 57 -10.83 -13.27 -2.32
N ALA A 58 -9.82 -14.09 -2.60
CA ALA A 58 -8.59 -14.14 -1.82
C ALA A 58 -7.78 -12.85 -1.94
N LEU A 59 -7.67 -12.29 -3.16
CA LEU A 59 -6.99 -11.01 -3.38
C LEU A 59 -7.68 -9.88 -2.63
N PHE A 60 -9.01 -9.78 -2.73
CA PHE A 60 -9.75 -8.75 -1.99
C PHE A 60 -9.57 -8.90 -0.47
N SER A 61 -9.65 -10.13 0.05
CA SER A 61 -9.39 -10.41 1.47
C SER A 61 -7.98 -9.98 1.89
N ALA A 62 -6.97 -10.29 1.08
CA ALA A 62 -5.60 -9.89 1.33
C ALA A 62 -5.44 -8.37 1.34
N VAL A 63 -6.04 -7.67 0.39
CA VAL A 63 -6.04 -6.20 0.34
C VAL A 63 -6.62 -5.61 1.62
N VAL A 64 -7.77 -6.12 2.08
CA VAL A 64 -8.41 -5.63 3.31
C VAL A 64 -7.52 -5.82 4.53
N LEU A 65 -6.95 -7.02 4.70
CA LEU A 65 -6.08 -7.35 5.82
C LEU A 65 -4.80 -6.51 5.84
N TRP A 66 -4.16 -6.35 4.68
CA TRP A 66 -2.89 -5.63 4.57
C TRP A 66 -3.05 -4.12 4.71
N ILE A 67 -4.10 -3.53 4.12
CA ILE A 67 -4.40 -2.11 4.32
C ILE A 67 -4.62 -1.82 5.80
N ASP A 68 -5.50 -2.57 6.45
CA ASP A 68 -5.77 -2.35 7.87
C ASP A 68 -4.49 -2.49 8.71
N LYS A 69 -3.70 -3.55 8.50
CA LYS A 69 -2.43 -3.76 9.21
C LYS A 69 -1.42 -2.63 9.00
N LEU A 70 -1.28 -2.13 7.77
CA LEU A 70 -0.32 -1.07 7.44
C LEU A 70 -0.71 0.28 8.02
N PHE A 71 -2.01 0.53 8.17
CA PHE A 71 -2.56 1.80 8.64
C PHE A 71 -3.05 1.76 10.10
N ASP A 72 -2.95 0.63 10.79
CA ASP A 72 -3.29 0.55 12.22
C ASP A 72 -2.28 1.36 13.05
N GLU A 73 -2.80 2.29 13.88
CA GLU A 73 -2.00 3.09 14.80
C GLU A 73 -1.29 2.23 15.86
N GLN A 74 -1.82 1.04 16.15
CA GLN A 74 -1.25 0.12 17.13
C GLN A 74 -0.27 -0.89 16.50
N ALA A 75 -0.14 -0.93 15.18
CA ALA A 75 0.74 -1.88 14.52
C ALA A 75 2.22 -1.52 14.69
N GLU A 76 3.01 -2.45 15.25
CA GLU A 76 4.45 -2.26 15.48
C GLU A 76 5.23 -1.86 14.22
N ARG A 77 4.82 -2.36 13.05
CA ARG A 77 5.47 -2.14 11.76
C ARG A 77 4.61 -1.37 10.74
N GLY A 78 3.63 -0.60 11.22
CA GLY A 78 2.74 0.20 10.37
C GLY A 78 3.30 1.58 10.02
N ILE A 79 2.60 2.29 9.14
CA ILE A 79 2.98 3.63 8.68
C ILE A 79 3.05 4.64 9.83
N PHE A 80 2.20 4.50 10.85
CA PHE A 80 2.22 5.39 12.01
C PHE A 80 3.51 5.26 12.82
N ASN A 81 3.98 4.05 13.04
CA ASN A 81 5.24 3.81 13.74
C ASN A 81 6.45 4.22 12.91
N PHE A 82 6.37 4.14 11.58
CA PHE A 82 7.36 4.75 10.70
C PHE A 82 7.41 6.26 10.84
N LEU A 83 6.25 6.95 10.82
CA LEU A 83 6.19 8.40 11.03
C LEU A 83 6.69 8.79 12.43
N MET A 84 6.39 7.99 13.46
CA MET A 84 6.93 8.16 14.81
C MET A 84 8.46 8.00 14.84
N PHE A 85 9.00 7.01 14.12
CA PHE A 85 10.44 6.85 13.98
C PHE A 85 11.07 8.08 13.31
N VAL A 86 10.49 8.57 12.22
CA VAL A 86 10.96 9.79 11.53
C VAL A 86 10.94 10.98 12.47
N GLU A 87 9.86 11.18 13.22
CA GLU A 87 9.71 12.31 14.16
C GLU A 87 10.83 12.33 15.22
N HIS A 88 11.08 11.20 15.87
CA HIS A 88 12.11 11.09 16.90
C HIS A 88 13.53 11.23 16.33
N ASN A 89 13.71 10.91 15.04
CA ASN A 89 15.02 10.87 14.39
C ASN A 89 15.16 11.90 13.26
N ARG A 90 14.43 13.04 13.30
CA ARG A 90 14.44 14.06 12.24
C ARG A 90 15.84 14.54 11.83
N LYS A 91 16.80 14.54 12.76
CA LYS A 91 18.21 14.89 12.48
C LYS A 91 18.85 13.99 11.40
N LEU A 92 18.39 12.75 11.26
CA LEU A 92 18.84 11.85 10.19
C LEU A 92 18.44 12.35 8.79
N PHE A 93 17.43 13.21 8.68
CA PHE A 93 16.90 13.75 7.42
C PHE A 93 17.39 15.18 7.17
N ALA A 94 18.35 15.67 7.95
CA ALA A 94 18.96 16.97 7.70
C ALA A 94 19.71 16.97 6.35
N ILE A 95 19.72 18.12 5.69
CA ILE A 95 20.34 18.30 4.37
C ILE A 95 21.84 17.91 4.41
N ASP A 96 22.54 18.22 5.50
CA ASP A 96 23.95 17.83 5.67
C ASP A 96 24.14 16.30 5.74
N GLN A 97 23.18 15.57 6.32
CA GLN A 97 23.22 14.10 6.35
C GLN A 97 22.98 13.51 4.96
N LEU A 98 22.05 14.09 4.19
CA LEU A 98 21.84 13.73 2.79
C LEU A 98 23.09 13.98 1.95
N LYS A 99 23.73 15.15 2.12
CA LYS A 99 25.00 15.51 1.46
C LYS A 99 26.09 14.50 1.80
N ARG A 100 26.24 14.16 3.10
CA ARG A 100 27.21 13.17 3.59
C ARG A 100 26.98 11.79 2.98
N ARG A 101 25.74 11.27 3.01
CA ARG A 101 25.42 9.92 2.54
C ARG A 101 25.69 9.72 1.04
N ASN A 102 25.35 10.72 0.24
CA ASN A 102 25.47 10.63 -1.22
C ASN A 102 26.71 11.31 -1.80
N ASN A 103 27.57 11.88 -0.93
CA ASN A 103 28.73 12.66 -1.34
C ASN A 103 28.40 13.76 -2.37
N TYR A 104 27.28 14.47 -2.16
CA TYR A 104 26.86 15.53 -3.09
C TYR A 104 27.79 16.74 -3.01
N PRO A 105 28.15 17.34 -4.17
CA PRO A 105 28.88 18.60 -4.18
C PRO A 105 28.02 19.75 -3.66
N ASP A 106 28.66 20.84 -3.23
CA ASP A 106 27.95 22.08 -2.89
C ASP A 106 27.13 22.60 -4.08
N GLY A 107 25.92 23.08 -3.80
CA GLY A 107 24.99 23.55 -4.83
C GLY A 107 24.30 22.45 -5.66
N HIS A 108 24.50 21.17 -5.34
CA HIS A 108 23.75 20.09 -6.00
C HIS A 108 22.24 20.32 -5.83
N TRP A 109 21.46 20.21 -6.92
CA TRP A 109 20.02 20.54 -6.95
C TRP A 109 19.22 19.79 -5.86
N MET A 110 19.62 18.56 -5.57
CA MET A 110 19.02 17.69 -4.55
C MET A 110 19.20 18.23 -3.13
N LEU A 111 20.10 19.18 -2.87
CA LEU A 111 20.28 19.83 -1.58
C LEU A 111 19.36 21.06 -1.40
N ASN A 112 18.80 21.59 -2.48
CA ASN A 112 17.86 22.72 -2.46
C ASN A 112 16.44 22.23 -2.17
N ARG A 113 16.18 21.86 -0.91
CA ARG A 113 14.88 21.37 -0.45
C ARG A 113 14.58 21.84 0.96
N GLU A 114 13.30 21.84 1.31
CA GLU A 114 12.87 22.06 2.68
C GLU A 114 13.24 20.85 3.58
N PRO A 115 13.75 21.07 4.79
CA PRO A 115 14.00 20.01 5.75
C PRO A 115 12.69 19.40 6.24
N ILE A 116 12.74 18.15 6.72
CA ILE A 116 11.58 17.49 7.31
C ILE A 116 11.17 18.18 8.62
N THR A 117 10.01 18.83 8.60
CA THR A 117 9.43 19.52 9.75
C THR A 117 8.46 18.63 10.53
N LEU A 118 8.16 19.00 11.78
CA LEU A 118 7.16 18.27 12.57
C LEU A 118 5.76 18.49 11.98
N GLU A 119 5.52 19.68 11.44
CA GLU A 119 4.30 20.09 10.76
C GLU A 119 4.02 19.15 9.57
N ALA A 120 5.01 18.90 8.71
CA ALA A 120 4.89 17.98 7.58
C ALA A 120 4.55 16.54 8.01
N ILE A 121 5.15 16.05 9.11
CA ILE A 121 4.84 14.72 9.67
C ILE A 121 3.38 14.67 10.17
N ASN A 122 2.94 15.70 10.88
CA ASN A 122 1.59 15.79 11.40
C ASN A 122 0.55 15.95 10.28
N GLU A 123 0.88 16.62 9.18
CA GLU A 123 0.04 16.66 7.99
C GLU A 123 -0.15 15.28 7.38
N HIS A 124 0.90 14.45 7.25
CA HIS A 124 0.76 13.07 6.79
C HIS A 124 -0.12 12.24 7.73
N ARG A 125 0.08 12.32 9.06
CA ARG A 125 -0.80 11.66 10.03
C ARG A 125 -2.25 12.10 9.89
N LYS A 126 -2.49 13.41 9.69
CA LYS A 126 -3.82 13.97 9.48
C LYS A 126 -4.45 13.45 8.18
N LYS A 127 -3.70 13.40 7.08
CA LYS A 127 -4.16 12.81 5.81
C LYS A 127 -4.58 11.36 6.00
N ILE A 128 -3.80 10.56 6.73
CA ILE A 128 -4.12 9.18 7.05
C ILE A 128 -5.41 9.09 7.87
N ARG A 129 -5.50 9.83 8.99
CA ARG A 129 -6.69 9.80 9.87
C ARG A 129 -7.96 10.29 9.20
N ASN A 130 -7.84 11.21 8.24
CA ASN A 130 -8.95 11.75 7.47
C ASN A 130 -9.40 10.82 6.33
N LEU A 131 -8.67 9.74 6.06
CA LEU A 131 -9.03 8.77 5.05
C LEU A 131 -10.21 7.91 5.55
N SER A 132 -11.42 8.32 5.20
CA SER A 132 -12.66 7.73 5.72
C SER A 132 -12.79 6.23 5.44
N CYS A 133 -12.26 5.76 4.30
CA CYS A 133 -12.33 4.35 3.90
C CYS A 133 -11.54 3.41 4.82
N LEU A 134 -10.56 3.89 5.60
CA LEU A 134 -9.85 3.05 6.58
C LEU A 134 -10.79 2.45 7.62
N LYS A 135 -11.89 3.15 7.95
CA LYS A 135 -12.95 2.59 8.81
C LYS A 135 -13.63 1.39 8.16
N SER A 136 -13.92 1.46 6.86
CA SER A 136 -14.50 0.33 6.11
C SER A 136 -13.56 -0.86 6.07
N PHE A 137 -12.25 -0.64 5.84
CA PHE A 137 -11.25 -1.71 5.88
C PHE A 137 -11.22 -2.40 7.25
N LYS A 138 -11.19 -1.61 8.33
CA LYS A 138 -11.20 -2.14 9.70
C LYS A 138 -12.47 -2.94 10.02
N ILE A 139 -13.66 -2.41 9.66
CA ILE A 139 -14.93 -3.11 9.87
C ILE A 139 -14.95 -4.43 9.10
N ARG A 140 -14.49 -4.45 7.85
CA ARG A 140 -14.42 -5.68 7.04
C ARG A 140 -13.44 -6.69 7.63
N ARG A 141 -12.25 -6.25 8.07
CA ARG A 141 -11.31 -7.11 8.81
C ARG A 141 -12.02 -7.73 10.00
N ASP A 142 -12.51 -6.89 10.91
CA ASP A 142 -13.02 -7.34 12.21
C ASP A 142 -14.20 -8.29 12.03
N LYS A 143 -15.20 -7.90 11.23
CA LYS A 143 -16.46 -8.66 11.13
C LYS A 143 -16.37 -9.88 10.22
N PHE A 144 -15.53 -9.86 9.19
CA PHE A 144 -15.59 -10.85 8.11
C PHE A 144 -14.30 -11.64 7.92
N HIS A 145 -13.13 -11.00 7.97
CA HIS A 145 -11.86 -11.66 7.64
C HIS A 145 -11.07 -12.18 8.87
N ALA A 146 -11.24 -11.57 10.05
CA ALA A 146 -10.47 -11.90 11.25
C ALA A 146 -11.29 -12.59 12.34
N HIS A 147 -12.52 -12.15 12.65
CA HIS A 147 -13.27 -12.66 13.80
C HIS A 147 -14.52 -13.49 13.48
N PHE A 148 -14.75 -13.85 12.21
CA PHE A 148 -15.86 -14.74 11.79
C PHE A 148 -17.16 -14.49 12.56
N ASP A 149 -17.59 -13.23 12.62
CA ASP A 149 -18.77 -12.86 13.39
C ASP A 149 -20.01 -13.56 12.80
N LYS A 150 -20.65 -14.42 13.59
CA LYS A 150 -21.79 -15.25 13.19
C LYS A 150 -22.94 -14.42 12.61
N VAL A 151 -23.09 -13.16 13.04
CA VAL A 151 -24.16 -12.27 12.57
C VAL A 151 -23.89 -11.76 11.15
N HIS A 152 -22.63 -11.58 10.78
CA HIS A 152 -22.22 -11.06 9.46
C HIS A 152 -21.86 -12.16 8.46
N PHE A 153 -21.60 -13.38 8.93
CA PHE A 153 -21.22 -14.51 8.10
C PHE A 153 -22.22 -14.83 6.98
N PHE A 154 -23.53 -14.73 7.27
CA PHE A 154 -24.58 -15.08 6.32
C PHE A 154 -25.13 -13.90 5.50
N ASP A 155 -24.72 -12.66 5.80
CA ASP A 155 -25.28 -11.46 5.15
C ASP A 155 -24.19 -10.55 4.54
N ARG A 156 -23.69 -10.99 3.37
CA ARG A 156 -22.71 -10.23 2.56
C ARG A 156 -23.27 -8.88 2.07
N LYS A 157 -24.61 -8.76 1.91
CA LYS A 157 -25.24 -7.50 1.49
C LYS A 157 -25.16 -6.46 2.60
N ARG A 158 -25.45 -6.86 3.84
CA ARG A 158 -25.29 -6.00 5.02
C ARG A 158 -23.86 -5.50 5.19
N LEU A 159 -22.85 -6.37 5.02
CA LEU A 159 -21.44 -5.93 5.07
C LEU A 159 -21.11 -4.89 4.00
N SER A 160 -21.63 -5.07 2.79
CA SER A 160 -21.42 -4.14 1.68
C SER A 160 -22.05 -2.77 1.94
N ASN A 161 -23.15 -2.72 2.68
CA ASN A 161 -23.82 -1.49 3.09
C ASN A 161 -23.15 -0.82 4.30
N GLU A 162 -22.70 -1.60 5.29
CA GLU A 162 -22.08 -1.07 6.51
C GLU A 162 -20.64 -0.60 6.32
N ALA A 163 -19.90 -1.24 5.41
CA ALA A 163 -18.50 -0.92 5.12
C ALA A 163 -18.27 -0.91 3.61
N PRO A 164 -18.88 0.02 2.85
CA PRO A 164 -18.67 0.09 1.42
C PRO A 164 -17.20 0.38 1.11
N LEU A 165 -16.70 -0.26 0.07
CA LEU A 165 -15.39 0.01 -0.53
C LEU A 165 -15.58 0.07 -2.04
N ASN A 166 -15.06 1.13 -2.65
CA ASN A 166 -15.02 1.33 -4.09
C ASN A 166 -13.57 1.38 -4.61
N TRP A 167 -13.41 1.56 -5.92
CA TRP A 167 -12.09 1.63 -6.55
C TRP A 167 -11.29 2.87 -6.15
N ASP A 168 -11.96 4.01 -5.94
CA ASP A 168 -11.32 5.26 -5.52
C ASP A 168 -10.77 5.14 -4.09
N ASP A 169 -11.44 4.37 -3.22
CA ASP A 169 -10.96 4.07 -1.87
C ASP A 169 -9.64 3.31 -1.92
N LEU A 170 -9.53 2.32 -2.81
CA LEU A 170 -8.31 1.53 -3.01
C LEU A 170 -7.18 2.40 -3.58
N ASP A 171 -7.49 3.24 -4.56
CA ASP A 171 -6.51 4.17 -5.16
C ASP A 171 -6.03 5.20 -4.13
N SER A 172 -6.95 5.77 -3.35
CA SER A 172 -6.62 6.76 -2.33
C SER A 172 -5.70 6.20 -1.23
N VAL A 173 -5.96 4.98 -0.76
CA VAL A 173 -5.11 4.32 0.25
C VAL A 173 -3.72 4.01 -0.31
N THR A 174 -3.66 3.40 -1.49
CA THR A 174 -2.40 2.96 -2.10
C THR A 174 -1.53 4.15 -2.50
N GLU A 175 -2.13 5.22 -3.03
CA GLU A 175 -1.44 6.44 -3.38
C GLU A 175 -0.93 7.19 -2.14
N LEU A 176 -1.72 7.25 -1.05
CA LEU A 176 -1.25 7.83 0.21
C LEU A 176 -0.06 7.05 0.80
N LEU A 177 -0.12 5.71 0.75
CA LEU A 177 0.98 4.86 1.21
C LEU A 177 2.26 5.13 0.41
N LYS A 178 2.15 5.09 -0.92
CA LYS A 178 3.26 5.36 -1.84
C LYS A 178 3.87 6.74 -1.61
N ASN A 179 3.05 7.77 -1.58
CA ASN A 179 3.52 9.15 -1.41
C ASN A 179 4.18 9.37 -0.06
N THR A 180 3.65 8.76 1.01
CA THR A 180 4.25 8.86 2.34
C THR A 180 5.64 8.19 2.36
N ILE A 181 5.76 6.95 1.88
CA ILE A 181 7.05 6.23 1.83
C ILE A 181 8.06 7.00 0.98
N ASN A 182 7.66 7.43 -0.23
CA ASN A 182 8.55 8.13 -1.15
C ASN A 182 8.98 9.50 -0.64
N HIS A 183 8.13 10.23 0.07
CA HIS A 183 8.48 11.52 0.65
C HIS A 183 9.67 11.40 1.62
N TYR A 184 9.60 10.47 2.57
CA TYR A 184 10.68 10.29 3.56
C TYR A 184 11.90 9.57 2.99
N SER A 185 11.71 8.71 1.98
CA SER A 185 12.80 8.07 1.25
C SER A 185 13.62 9.10 0.47
N ALA A 186 12.94 9.96 -0.28
CA ALA A 186 13.58 11.05 -1.00
C ALA A 186 14.31 11.99 -0.05
N ALA A 187 13.72 12.32 1.11
CA ALA A 187 14.37 13.15 2.12
C ALA A 187 15.61 12.50 2.73
N TYR A 188 15.62 11.17 2.86
CA TYR A 188 16.74 10.43 3.43
C TYR A 188 17.93 10.32 2.46
N ASP A 189 17.75 9.71 1.30
CA ASP A 189 18.85 9.45 0.35
C ASP A 189 18.54 9.91 -1.08
N GLY A 190 17.35 10.46 -1.31
CA GLY A 190 16.93 10.90 -2.63
C GLY A 190 16.29 9.81 -3.49
N GLN A 191 16.08 8.61 -2.93
CA GLN A 191 15.44 7.51 -3.64
C GLN A 191 13.92 7.68 -3.70
N LEU A 192 13.36 7.36 -4.87
CA LEU A 192 11.93 7.19 -5.10
C LEU A 192 11.69 5.76 -5.55
N PHE A 193 10.72 5.10 -4.94
CA PHE A 193 10.32 3.75 -5.29
C PHE A 193 9.13 3.76 -6.24
N GLU A 194 9.26 2.98 -7.30
CA GLU A 194 8.15 2.63 -8.17
C GLU A 194 7.44 1.42 -7.59
N LEU A 195 6.43 1.68 -6.75
CA LEU A 195 5.63 0.64 -6.12
C LEU A 195 4.57 0.12 -7.09
N GLN A 196 4.99 -0.52 -8.19
CA GLN A 196 4.08 -1.10 -9.18
C GLN A 196 4.36 -2.59 -9.43
N PRO A 197 3.32 -3.39 -9.71
CA PRO A 197 3.49 -4.80 -10.07
C PRO A 197 4.09 -4.91 -11.48
N LEU A 198 5.21 -5.64 -11.61
CA LEU A 198 5.89 -5.85 -12.90
C LEU A 198 5.05 -6.66 -13.90
N ASN A 199 4.29 -7.64 -13.42
CA ASN A 199 3.67 -8.68 -14.27
C ASN A 199 2.14 -8.66 -14.23
N VAL A 200 1.52 -7.51 -13.94
CA VAL A 200 0.05 -7.46 -13.80
C VAL A 200 -0.71 -7.75 -15.10
N ASN A 201 -0.06 -7.56 -16.25
CA ASN A 201 -0.65 -7.80 -17.57
C ASN A 201 -0.58 -9.28 -18.00
N ASP A 202 0.06 -10.17 -17.23
CA ASP A 202 0.12 -11.60 -17.57
C ASP A 202 -1.27 -12.23 -17.63
N VAL A 203 -2.22 -11.74 -16.82
CA VAL A 203 -3.62 -12.16 -16.86
C VAL A 203 -4.28 -11.79 -18.19
N ASP A 204 -3.96 -10.63 -18.76
CA ASP A 204 -4.51 -10.24 -20.07
C ASP A 204 -4.02 -11.20 -21.14
N TYR A 205 -2.71 -11.47 -21.14
CA TYR A 205 -2.11 -12.40 -22.09
C TYR A 205 -2.72 -13.79 -21.99
N LEU A 206 -2.91 -14.31 -20.78
CA LEU A 206 -3.58 -15.59 -20.52
C LEU A 206 -4.99 -15.60 -21.12
N LEU A 207 -5.82 -14.61 -20.76
CA LEU A 207 -7.22 -14.55 -21.19
C LEU A 207 -7.34 -14.33 -22.70
N ASP A 208 -6.48 -13.51 -23.30
CA ASP A 208 -6.47 -13.28 -24.74
C ASP A 208 -6.01 -14.52 -25.52
N ARG A 209 -5.11 -15.33 -24.97
CA ARG A 209 -4.73 -16.62 -25.56
C ARG A 209 -5.91 -17.60 -25.54
N LEU A 210 -6.62 -17.70 -24.42
CA LEU A 210 -7.82 -18.53 -24.31
C LEU A 210 -8.90 -18.08 -25.29
N HIS A 211 -9.10 -16.76 -25.43
CA HIS A 211 -10.07 -16.20 -26.36
C HIS A 211 -9.73 -16.54 -27.82
N LYS A 212 -8.46 -16.41 -28.20
CA LYS A 212 -7.98 -16.72 -29.56
C LYS A 212 -8.12 -18.19 -29.93
N GLN A 213 -8.01 -19.12 -28.97
CA GLN A 213 -8.15 -20.56 -29.23
C GLN A 213 -9.61 -20.99 -29.46
N LYS A 214 -10.59 -20.16 -29.07
CA LYS A 214 -12.03 -20.43 -29.32
C LYS A 214 -12.53 -19.94 -30.68
N LYS A 215 -11.75 -19.11 -31.38
CA LYS A 215 -12.05 -18.62 -32.74
C LYS A 215 -11.35 -19.47 -33.78
#